data_AF-A0A951CJK9-F1
#
_entry.id   AF-A0A951CJK9-F1
#
_cell.length_a   1.000
_cell.length_b   1.000
_cell.length_c   1.000
_cell.angle_alpha   90.00
_cell.angle_beta   90.00
_cell.angle_gamma   90.00
#
_symmetry.space_group_name_H-M   'P 1'
#
loop_
_entity.id
_entity.type
_entity.pdbx_description
1 polymer ?
#
loop_
_entity_poly.entity_id
_entity_poly.type
_entity_poly.pdbx_seq_one_letter_code
_entity_poly.pdbx_strand_id
1 'polypeptide(L)'
;MEPMTNQQFTPEMTVDEAFKMHAGARRVFARFHLGGCSNCAISETHTIGAISDDYGIPLPMLLDSLNSLFDQGTLTVGDRVRIPEEIRTRIPQLANVPEIGEITGADSGAYTADFGDVRLQGLAEDFIAVEAAAT
;
A
#
# COMPACT_ATOMS: atom_id res chain seq x y z
N MET A 1 -27.04 -7.11 12.54
CA MET A 1 -26.33 -7.67 11.38
C MET A 1 -24.98 -7.00 11.37
N GLU A 2 -23.99 -7.70 11.92
CA GLU A 2 -22.61 -7.23 12.02
C GLU A 2 -22.03 -7.02 10.60
N PRO A 3 -21.16 -6.00 10.40
CA PRO A 3 -20.58 -5.76 9.09
C PRO A 3 -19.78 -7.00 8.70
N MET A 4 -20.11 -7.55 7.54
CA MET A 4 -19.31 -8.56 6.85
C MET A 4 -17.90 -7.99 6.73
N THR A 5 -16.98 -8.44 7.59
CA THR A 5 -15.55 -8.35 7.31
C THR A 5 -15.32 -9.16 6.05
N ASN A 6 -15.48 -8.49 4.91
CA ASN A 6 -15.10 -8.99 3.60
C ASN A 6 -13.65 -9.43 3.75
N GLN A 7 -13.40 -10.73 3.86
CA GLN A 7 -12.09 -11.30 3.54
C GLN A 7 -11.87 -10.96 2.07
N GLN A 8 -11.24 -9.81 1.82
CA GLN A 8 -11.13 -9.29 0.47
C GLN A 8 -10.16 -10.16 -0.32
N PHE A 9 -9.07 -10.63 0.29
CA PHE A 9 -8.18 -11.60 -0.36
C PHE A 9 -8.49 -13.03 0.07
N THR A 10 -8.65 -13.93 -0.92
CA THR A 10 -8.86 -15.38 -0.70
C THR A 10 -7.72 -16.18 -1.35
N PRO A 11 -7.40 -17.39 -0.85
CA PRO A 11 -6.30 -18.20 -1.37
C PRO A 11 -6.52 -18.70 -2.81
N GLU A 12 -7.76 -18.68 -3.27
CA GLU A 12 -8.17 -19.10 -4.62
C GLU A 12 -7.92 -18.01 -5.67
N MET A 13 -7.77 -16.74 -5.24
CA MET A 13 -7.43 -15.64 -6.16
C MET A 13 -6.04 -15.83 -6.72
N THR A 14 -5.86 -15.40 -7.96
CA THR A 14 -4.55 -15.24 -8.57
C THR A 14 -3.82 -14.02 -8.02
N VAL A 15 -2.49 -14.03 -8.11
CA VAL A 15 -1.68 -12.87 -7.75
C VAL A 15 -2.05 -11.64 -8.59
N ASP A 16 -2.37 -11.82 -9.88
CA ASP A 16 -2.89 -10.75 -10.75
C ASP A 16 -4.20 -10.15 -10.23
N GLU A 17 -5.18 -10.99 -9.84
CA GLU A 17 -6.42 -10.53 -9.24
C GLU A 17 -6.17 -9.77 -7.94
N ALA A 18 -5.22 -10.23 -7.13
CA ALA A 18 -4.84 -9.55 -5.91
C ALA A 18 -4.25 -8.16 -6.19
N PHE A 19 -3.42 -8.03 -7.23
CA PHE A 19 -2.85 -6.75 -7.66
C PHE A 19 -3.90 -5.78 -8.20
N LYS A 20 -4.90 -6.30 -8.93
CA LYS A 20 -6.04 -5.51 -9.41
C LYS A 20 -6.95 -5.05 -8.27
N MET A 21 -7.07 -5.85 -7.22
CA MET A 21 -7.86 -5.52 -6.03
C MET A 21 -7.22 -4.43 -5.19
N HIS A 22 -5.89 -4.46 -4.99
CA HIS A 22 -5.20 -3.45 -4.21
C HIS A 22 -3.76 -3.23 -4.70
N ALA A 23 -3.39 -1.98 -4.96
CA ALA A 23 -2.03 -1.64 -5.38
C ALA A 23 -0.97 -2.05 -4.33
N GLY A 24 -1.35 -2.02 -3.05
CA GLY A 24 -0.51 -2.49 -1.94
C GLY A 24 -0.28 -4.01 -1.90
N ALA A 25 -1.09 -4.82 -2.62
CA ALA A 25 -0.91 -6.27 -2.64
C ALA A 25 0.48 -6.63 -3.17
N ARG A 26 0.90 -6.00 -4.29
CA ARG A 26 2.23 -6.16 -4.89
C ARG A 26 3.37 -5.93 -3.90
N ARG A 27 3.20 -5.00 -2.96
CA ARG A 27 4.16 -4.75 -1.87
C ARG A 27 4.17 -5.87 -0.84
N VAL A 28 3.02 -6.40 -0.45
CA VAL A 28 2.96 -7.55 0.48
C VAL A 28 3.70 -8.75 -0.12
N PHE A 29 3.42 -9.09 -1.38
CA PHE A 29 4.17 -10.12 -2.09
C PHE A 29 5.68 -9.82 -2.11
N ALA A 30 6.08 -8.58 -2.45
CA ALA A 30 7.48 -8.19 -2.43
C ALA A 30 8.16 -8.31 -1.06
N ARG A 31 7.45 -8.07 0.07
CA ARG A 31 7.96 -8.25 1.44
C ARG A 31 8.24 -9.72 1.77
N PHE A 32 7.48 -10.64 1.18
CA PHE A 32 7.73 -12.08 1.26
C PHE A 32 8.76 -12.57 0.22
N HIS A 33 9.50 -11.66 -0.43
CA HIS A 33 10.41 -11.94 -1.54
C HIS A 33 9.74 -12.55 -2.79
N LEU A 34 8.41 -12.46 -2.87
CA LEU A 34 7.63 -12.86 -4.03
C LEU A 34 7.64 -11.69 -5.03
N GLY A 35 8.54 -11.75 -6.02
CA GLY A 35 8.61 -10.78 -7.12
C GLY A 35 9.61 -9.63 -6.97
N GLY A 36 10.57 -9.73 -6.02
CA GLY A 36 11.52 -8.65 -5.72
C GLY A 36 12.86 -8.68 -6.48
N CYS A 37 13.13 -9.71 -7.30
CA CYS A 37 14.35 -9.81 -8.08
C CYS A 37 14.01 -9.79 -9.57
N SER A 38 14.78 -9.06 -10.38
CA SER A 38 14.60 -8.90 -11.84
C SER A 38 14.58 -10.19 -12.65
N ASN A 39 14.71 -11.36 -12.00
CA ASN A 39 14.71 -12.70 -12.61
C ASN A 39 13.81 -13.71 -11.87
N CYS A 40 13.14 -13.32 -10.77
CA CYS A 40 12.17 -14.16 -10.06
C CYS A 40 10.77 -13.61 -10.36
N ALA A 41 10.33 -13.77 -11.60
CA ALA A 41 8.96 -13.47 -11.96
C ALA A 41 8.07 -14.52 -11.29
N ILE A 42 7.45 -14.15 -10.17
CA ILE A 42 6.31 -14.91 -9.68
C ILE A 42 5.28 -14.94 -10.82
N SER A 43 4.81 -16.13 -11.15
CA SER A 43 3.76 -16.25 -12.16
C SER A 43 2.51 -15.58 -11.62
N GLU A 44 2.15 -14.43 -12.16
CA GLU A 44 0.94 -13.67 -11.79
C GLU A 44 -0.34 -14.51 -12.01
N THR A 45 -0.23 -15.61 -12.76
CA THR A 45 -1.26 -16.62 -13.01
C THR A 45 -1.45 -17.64 -11.90
N HIS A 46 -0.50 -17.77 -10.96
CA HIS A 46 -0.65 -18.69 -9.83
C HIS A 46 -1.55 -18.10 -8.76
N THR A 47 -2.26 -18.98 -8.06
CA THR A 47 -3.10 -18.58 -6.93
C THR A 47 -2.25 -18.24 -5.70
N ILE A 48 -2.77 -17.39 -4.83
CA ILE A 48 -2.12 -17.02 -3.57
C ILE A 48 -1.79 -18.29 -2.76
N GLY A 49 -2.72 -19.24 -2.69
CA GLY A 49 -2.52 -20.54 -2.04
C GLY A 49 -1.38 -21.36 -2.65
N ALA A 50 -1.32 -21.45 -3.99
CA ALA A 50 -0.29 -22.19 -4.68
C ALA A 50 1.10 -21.56 -4.51
N ILE A 51 1.20 -20.23 -4.58
CA ILE A 51 2.45 -19.51 -4.30
C ILE A 51 2.88 -19.73 -2.84
N SER A 52 1.93 -19.71 -1.91
CA SER A 52 2.23 -19.93 -0.50
C SER A 52 2.84 -21.32 -0.26
N ASP A 53 2.30 -22.35 -0.91
CA ASP A 53 2.82 -23.72 -0.84
C ASP A 53 4.20 -23.85 -1.52
N ASP A 54 4.33 -23.35 -2.76
CA ASP A 54 5.55 -23.45 -3.58
C ASP A 54 6.76 -22.76 -2.92
N TYR A 55 6.52 -21.61 -2.26
CA TYR A 55 7.55 -20.83 -1.59
C TYR A 55 7.67 -21.15 -0.09
N GLY A 56 6.88 -22.08 0.44
CA GLY A 56 6.88 -22.45 1.86
C GLY A 56 6.45 -21.31 2.80
N ILE A 57 5.65 -20.36 2.31
CA ILE A 57 5.12 -19.25 3.08
C ILE A 57 3.83 -19.71 3.77
N PRO A 58 3.62 -19.41 5.05
CA PRO A 58 2.37 -19.71 5.73
C PRO A 58 1.21 -18.87 5.15
N LEU A 59 0.32 -19.53 4.41
CA LEU A 59 -0.87 -18.95 3.80
C LEU A 59 -1.69 -18.03 4.73
N PRO A 60 -1.99 -18.41 5.99
CA PRO A 60 -2.72 -17.50 6.89
C PRO A 60 -1.98 -16.19 7.15
N MET A 61 -0.65 -16.19 7.21
CA MET A 61 0.13 -14.96 7.41
C MET A 61 0.15 -14.07 6.16
N LEU A 62 0.22 -14.68 4.98
CA LEU A 62 0.17 -13.95 3.71
C LEU A 62 -1.20 -13.28 3.54
N LEU A 63 -2.28 -14.01 3.80
CA LEU A 63 -3.63 -13.47 3.74
C LEU A 63 -3.87 -12.39 4.80
N ASP A 64 -3.37 -12.57 6.02
CA ASP A 64 -3.44 -11.55 7.08
C ASP A 64 -2.72 -10.25 6.68
N SER A 65 -1.50 -10.38 6.13
CA SER A 65 -0.73 -9.24 5.64
C SER A 65 -1.40 -8.52 4.47
N LEU A 66 -2.07 -9.27 3.58
CA LEU A 66 -2.83 -8.72 2.47
C LEU A 66 -4.10 -8.02 2.96
N ASN A 67 -4.87 -8.63 3.86
CA ASN A 67 -6.08 -8.03 4.39
C ASN A 67 -5.77 -6.81 5.28
N SER A 68 -4.61 -6.78 5.95
CA SER A 68 -4.11 -5.62 6.69
C SER A 68 -3.92 -4.38 5.80
N LEU A 69 -3.77 -4.54 4.48
CA LEU A 69 -3.70 -3.40 3.56
C LEU A 69 -4.99 -2.58 3.53
N PHE A 70 -6.13 -3.23 3.77
CA PHE A 70 -7.41 -2.55 3.84
C PHE A 70 -7.63 -1.87 5.20
N ASP A 71 -6.98 -2.37 6.24
CA ASP A 71 -7.03 -1.79 7.59
C ASP A 71 -6.11 -0.58 7.74
N GLN A 72 -4.95 -0.58 7.07
CA GLN A 72 -3.95 0.49 7.15
C GLN A 72 -4.34 1.82 6.47
N GLY A 73 -5.55 1.91 5.93
CA GLY A 73 -6.05 3.09 5.23
C GLY A 73 -5.43 3.20 3.83
N THR A 74 -6.24 2.98 2.80
CA THR A 74 -5.80 3.26 1.44
C THR A 74 -5.90 4.77 1.20
N LEU A 75 -4.76 5.41 0.96
CA LEU A 75 -4.75 6.77 0.43
C LEU A 75 -5.25 6.73 -1.01
N THR A 76 -5.98 7.75 -1.43
CA THR A 76 -6.51 7.82 -2.81
C THR A 76 -6.01 9.09 -3.46
N VAL A 77 -5.86 9.11 -4.78
CA VAL A 77 -5.57 10.35 -5.52
C VAL A 77 -6.69 11.38 -5.24
N GLY A 78 -6.30 12.58 -4.83
CA GLY A 78 -7.17 13.63 -4.31
C GLY A 78 -7.30 13.67 -2.78
N ASP A 79 -6.75 12.68 -2.06
CA ASP A 79 -6.78 12.67 -0.59
C ASP A 79 -5.79 13.69 -0.03
N ARG A 80 -6.21 14.41 1.02
CA ARG A 80 -5.37 15.41 1.67
C ARG A 80 -4.52 14.71 2.71
N VAL A 81 -3.21 14.85 2.60
CA VAL A 81 -2.25 14.19 3.49
C VAL A 81 -1.29 15.17 4.12
N ARG A 82 -0.79 14.86 5.30
CA ARG A 82 0.30 15.61 5.95
C ARG A 82 1.49 14.70 6.21
N ILE A 83 2.66 15.30 6.30
CA ILE A 83 3.91 14.56 6.53
C ILE A 83 4.19 14.55 8.04
N PRO A 84 4.48 13.40 8.66
CA PRO A 84 4.88 13.34 10.06
C PRO A 84 6.16 14.17 10.32
N GLU A 85 6.28 14.71 11.54
CA GLU A 85 7.42 15.56 11.94
C GLU A 85 8.78 14.86 11.79
N GLU A 86 8.82 13.53 11.93
CA GLU A 86 10.03 12.73 11.71
C GLU A 86 10.56 12.84 10.28
N ILE A 87 9.69 12.77 9.28
CA ILE A 87 10.08 12.91 7.86
C ILE A 87 10.40 14.38 7.57
N ARG A 88 9.63 15.33 8.12
CA ARG A 88 9.89 16.78 8.00
C ARG A 88 11.27 17.17 8.53
N THR A 89 11.70 16.57 9.64
CA THR A 89 13.03 16.80 10.22
C THR A 89 14.15 16.25 9.34
N ARG A 90 13.92 15.13 8.65
CA ARG A 90 14.91 14.51 7.76
C ARG A 90 15.04 15.22 6.41
N ILE A 91 13.98 15.89 5.95
CA ILE A 91 13.95 16.54 4.64
C ILE A 91 13.84 18.06 4.83
N PRO A 92 14.96 18.80 4.86
CA PRO A 92 14.97 20.24 5.17
C PRO A 92 14.17 21.09 4.18
N GLN A 93 13.95 20.60 2.96
CA GLN A 93 13.13 21.28 1.96
C GLN A 93 11.64 21.35 2.36
N LEU A 94 11.18 20.50 3.28
CA LEU A 94 9.82 20.52 3.80
C LEU A 94 9.54 21.64 4.81
N ALA A 95 10.58 22.36 5.25
CA ALA A 95 10.40 23.48 6.17
C ALA A 95 9.62 24.66 5.54
N ASN A 96 9.66 24.79 4.21
CA ASN A 96 9.03 25.89 3.47
C ASN A 96 7.75 25.48 2.73
N VAL A 97 7.32 24.23 2.85
CA VAL A 97 6.14 23.73 2.12
C VAL A 97 4.91 23.68 3.02
N PRO A 98 3.70 23.76 2.46
CA PRO A 98 2.45 23.59 3.22
C PRO A 98 2.45 22.31 4.08
N GLU A 99 1.79 22.41 5.24
CA GLU A 99 1.62 21.27 6.14
C GLU A 99 0.81 20.13 5.54
N ILE A 100 -0.14 20.51 4.69
CA ILE A 100 -1.07 19.60 4.03
C ILE A 100 -0.79 19.63 2.54
N GLY A 101 -0.55 18.45 1.97
CA GLY A 101 -0.45 18.20 0.55
C GLY A 101 -1.63 17.36 0.07
N GLU A 102 -1.60 17.02 -1.20
CA GLU A 102 -2.61 16.21 -1.87
C GLU A 102 -1.96 15.02 -2.58
N ILE A 103 -2.56 13.84 -2.47
CA ILE A 103 -2.10 12.69 -3.24
C ILE A 103 -2.43 12.92 -4.71
N THR A 104 -1.42 13.00 -5.56
CA THR A 104 -1.54 13.19 -7.01
C THR A 104 -1.30 11.90 -7.80
N GLY A 105 -0.76 10.86 -7.16
CA GLY A 105 -0.52 9.56 -7.80
C GLY A 105 -0.46 8.42 -6.79
N ALA A 106 -0.82 7.22 -7.24
CA ALA A 106 -0.74 5.99 -6.46
C ALA A 106 -0.35 4.86 -7.40
N ASP A 107 0.95 4.59 -7.51
CA ASP A 107 1.52 3.66 -8.49
C ASP A 107 2.30 2.57 -7.78
N SER A 108 1.97 1.31 -8.07
CA SER A 108 2.71 0.13 -7.56
C SER A 108 2.88 0.08 -6.02
N GLY A 109 1.94 0.66 -5.27
CA GLY A 109 1.98 0.70 -3.80
C GLY A 109 2.82 1.84 -3.21
N ALA A 110 3.29 2.78 -4.05
CA ALA A 110 3.85 4.05 -3.61
C ALA A 110 2.85 5.19 -3.92
N TYR A 111 2.66 6.07 -2.95
CA TYR A 111 1.83 7.25 -3.05
C TYR A 111 2.70 8.46 -3.35
N THR A 112 2.21 9.30 -4.23
CA THR A 112 2.84 10.55 -4.63
C THR A 112 2.01 11.69 -4.08
N ALA A 113 2.56 12.41 -3.11
CA ALA A 113 1.93 13.55 -2.46
C ALA A 113 2.58 14.85 -2.93
N ASP A 114 1.77 15.79 -3.37
CA ASP A 114 2.17 17.11 -3.83
C ASP A 114 1.89 18.16 -2.74
N PHE A 115 2.94 18.85 -2.31
CA PHE A 115 2.90 19.92 -1.31
C PHE A 115 3.21 21.27 -1.98
N GLY A 116 2.77 21.48 -3.22
CA GLY A 116 3.04 22.69 -3.99
C GLY A 116 4.42 22.65 -4.65
N ASP A 117 5.44 23.24 -4.03
CA ASP A 117 6.80 23.30 -4.58
C ASP A 117 7.57 21.97 -4.44
N VAL A 118 7.09 21.05 -3.60
CA VAL A 118 7.74 19.76 -3.35
C VAL A 118 6.76 18.62 -3.55
N ARG A 119 7.21 17.62 -4.32
CA ARG A 119 6.52 16.35 -4.49
C ARG A 119 7.29 15.26 -3.77
N LEU A 120 6.61 14.50 -2.92
CA LEU A 120 7.16 13.37 -2.21
C LEU A 120 6.53 12.09 -2.71
N GLN A 121 7.37 11.08 -2.93
CA GLN A 121 6.94 9.72 -3.18
C GLN A 121 7.30 8.88 -1.95
N GLY A 122 6.31 8.21 -1.39
CA GLY A 122 6.44 7.43 -0.15
C GLY A 122 5.33 6.41 -0.02
N LEU A 123 5.26 5.74 1.11
CA LEU A 123 4.24 4.75 1.42
C LEU A 123 3.07 5.41 2.14
N ALA A 124 1.93 4.71 2.28
CA ALA A 124 0.82 5.25 3.07
C ALA A 124 1.24 5.55 4.51
N GLU A 125 2.13 4.74 5.10
CA GLU A 125 2.73 4.97 6.42
C GLU A 125 3.60 6.24 6.51
N ASP A 126 4.13 6.75 5.38
CA ASP A 126 4.88 8.01 5.32
C ASP A 126 3.96 9.24 5.25
N PHE A 127 2.66 9.04 5.02
CA PHE A 127 1.67 10.10 4.84
C PHE A 127 0.48 9.92 5.78
N ILE A 128 0.22 10.93 6.61
CA ILE A 128 -0.93 10.90 7.51
C ILE A 128 -2.13 11.47 6.74
N ALA A 129 -3.13 10.63 6.47
CA ALA A 129 -4.43 11.08 5.95
C ALA A 129 -5.03 12.14 6.87
N VAL A 130 -5.38 13.28 6.31
CA VAL A 130 -6.05 14.37 7.01
C VAL A 130 -7.50 14.30 6.54
N GLU A 131 -8.29 13.45 7.19
CA GLU A 131 -9.74 13.53 7.02
C GLU A 131 -10.13 14.98 7.30
N ALA A 132 -10.85 15.60 6.34
CA ALA A 132 -11.46 16.88 6.58
C ALA A 132 -12.40 16.66 7.77
N ALA A 133 -11.96 17.07 8.96
CA ALA A 133 -12.70 16.90 10.21
C ALA A 133 -14.15 17.30 9.92
N ALA A 134 -15.02 16.29 9.87
CA ALA A 134 -16.44 16.49 9.65
C ALA A 134 -16.89 17.51 10.70
N THR A 135 -17.19 18.71 10.24
CA THR A 135 -17.68 19.81 11.07
C THR A 135 -19.16 19.61 11.35
#